data_AF-K5W6T2-F1
#
_entry.id   AF-K5W6T2-F1
#
_cell.length_a   1.000
_cell.length_b   1.000
_cell.length_c   1.000
_cell.angle_alpha   90.00
_cell.angle_beta   90.00
_cell.angle_gamma   90.00
#
_symmetry.space_group_name_H-M   'P 1'
#
loop_
_entity.id
_entity.type
_entity.pdbx_description
1 polymer ?
#
loop_
_entity_poly.entity_id
_entity_poly.type
_entity_poly.pdbx_seq_one_letter_code
_entity_poly.pdbx_strand_id
1 'polypeptide(L)'
;MVTGNATAKSFIVHHNGLYLRAAHELYLKQVVIGGPNRVYEIGRLLRNAGIDLTYNPGFATCECHAACADMYDIMDTTESLIEVSSGTSLVGRRRRRSTQRARTARRCTSWN
;
A
#
# COMPACT_ATOMS: atom_id res chain seq x y z
N MET A 1 -14.35 12.58 12.78
CA MET A 1 -13.80 11.24 12.45
C MET A 1 -12.77 11.41 11.34
N VAL A 2 -11.63 10.73 11.46
CA VAL A 2 -10.47 10.84 10.56
C VAL A 2 -10.74 10.05 9.28
N THR A 3 -10.53 10.66 8.10
CA THR A 3 -10.88 10.08 6.79
C THR A 3 -9.76 9.26 6.15
N GLY A 4 -8.85 8.75 6.98
CA GLY A 4 -7.59 8.11 6.60
C GLY A 4 -6.36 8.93 7.06
N ASN A 5 -5.17 8.39 6.79
CA ASN A 5 -3.87 8.95 7.23
C ASN A 5 -3.21 9.88 6.18
N ALA A 6 -3.93 10.23 5.11
CA ALA A 6 -3.45 11.19 4.11
C ALA A 6 -3.83 12.62 4.49
N THR A 7 -2.88 13.54 4.40
CA THR A 7 -3.10 14.99 4.56
C THR A 7 -3.86 15.54 3.36
N ALA A 8 -5.16 15.27 3.28
CA ALA A 8 -6.03 15.72 2.20
C ALA A 8 -7.43 16.08 2.73
N LYS A 9 -8.03 17.13 2.16
CA LYS A 9 -9.42 17.48 2.44
C LYS A 9 -10.33 16.43 1.81
N SER A 10 -11.25 15.88 2.59
CA SER A 10 -12.22 14.88 2.14
C SER A 10 -13.49 15.53 1.58
N PHE A 11 -14.25 14.76 0.80
CA PHE A 11 -15.61 15.14 0.41
C PHE A 11 -16.58 14.73 1.51
N ILE A 12 -17.54 15.61 1.81
CA ILE A 12 -18.63 15.35 2.76
C ILE A 12 -19.87 15.01 1.94
N VAL A 13 -20.53 13.92 2.31
CA VAL A 13 -21.77 13.46 1.69
C VAL A 13 -22.95 13.80 2.61
N HIS A 14 -24.10 14.14 2.02
CA HIS A 14 -25.28 14.64 2.74
C HIS A 14 -25.87 13.66 3.76
N HIS A 15 -25.72 12.35 3.57
CA HIS A 15 -26.19 11.38 4.54
C HIS A 15 -25.22 11.33 5.73
N ASN A 16 -25.68 11.78 6.90
CA ASN A 16 -25.04 11.65 8.21
C ASN A 16 -23.61 12.22 8.34
N GLY A 17 -23.22 13.19 7.51
CA GLY A 17 -21.85 13.74 7.55
C GLY A 17 -20.79 12.68 7.24
N LEU A 18 -21.13 11.69 6.42
CA LEU A 18 -20.18 10.70 5.95
C LEU A 18 -19.12 11.34 5.07
N TYR A 19 -17.90 10.85 5.18
CA TYR A 19 -16.78 11.34 4.39
C TYR A 19 -16.34 10.29 3.38
N LEU A 20 -15.99 10.73 2.18
CA LEU A 20 -15.36 9.86 1.20
C LEU A 20 -13.89 9.62 1.57
N ARG A 21 -13.44 8.38 1.37
CA ARG A 21 -12.12 7.91 1.78
C ARG A 21 -10.99 8.62 1.01
N ALA A 22 -9.97 9.06 1.75
CA ALA A 22 -8.80 9.76 1.21
C ALA A 22 -7.52 8.91 1.15
N ALA A 23 -7.48 7.75 1.83
CA ALA A 23 -6.39 6.77 1.84
C ALA A 23 -6.92 5.37 2.24
N HIS A 24 -6.19 4.30 1.87
CA HIS A 24 -6.49 2.91 2.25
C HIS A 24 -5.69 2.42 3.47
N GLU A 25 -4.58 3.08 3.79
CA GLU A 25 -3.56 2.68 4.76
C GLU A 25 -4.10 2.18 6.12
N LEU A 26 -4.98 2.95 6.77
CA LEU A 26 -5.42 2.63 8.13
C LEU A 26 -6.18 1.29 8.17
N TYR A 27 -7.05 1.06 7.18
CA TYR A 27 -7.83 -0.17 7.08
C TYR A 27 -6.94 -1.35 6.73
N LEU A 28 -6.02 -1.19 5.77
CA LEU A 28 -5.11 -2.27 5.39
C LEU A 28 -4.21 -2.69 6.56
N LYS A 29 -3.75 -1.75 7.38
CA LYS A 29 -3.01 -2.07 8.62
C LYS A 29 -3.86 -2.84 9.63
N GLN A 30 -5.13 -2.49 9.80
CA GLN A 30 -6.05 -3.25 10.65
C GLN A 30 -6.25 -4.67 10.13
N VAL A 31 -6.37 -4.85 8.81
CA VAL A 31 -6.46 -6.18 8.21
C VAL A 31 -5.20 -6.99 8.46
N VAL A 32 -4.00 -6.40 8.37
CA VAL A 32 -2.74 -7.10 8.73
C VAL A 32 -2.73 -7.55 10.19
N ILE A 33 -3.19 -6.70 11.11
CA ILE A 33 -3.34 -7.07 12.53
C ILE A 33 -4.32 -8.25 12.69
N GLY A 34 -5.34 -8.35 11.84
CA GLY A 34 -6.30 -9.44 11.81
C GLY A 34 -5.76 -10.80 11.35
N GLY A 35 -4.48 -10.91 10.96
CA GLY A 35 -3.83 -12.19 10.66
C GLY A 35 -3.26 -12.37 9.23
N PRO A 36 -3.81 -11.81 8.13
CA PRO A 36 -3.18 -11.95 6.82
C PRO A 36 -1.85 -11.18 6.75
N ASN A 37 -0.78 -11.92 6.43
CA ASN A 37 0.58 -11.38 6.39
C ASN A 37 0.86 -10.45 5.20
N ARG A 38 0.05 -10.49 4.14
CA ARG A 38 0.23 -9.66 2.94
C ARG A 38 -1.12 -9.28 2.39
N VAL A 39 -1.38 -7.98 2.26
CA VAL A 39 -2.63 -7.44 1.76
C VAL A 39 -2.35 -6.30 0.79
N TYR A 40 -3.22 -6.14 -0.20
CA TYR A 40 -3.20 -5.00 -1.11
C TYR A 40 -4.62 -4.62 -1.49
N GLU A 41 -4.84 -3.35 -1.81
CA GLU A 41 -6.07 -2.86 -2.40
C GLU A 41 -5.75 -1.99 -3.60
N ILE A 42 -6.42 -2.25 -4.72
CA ILE A 42 -6.51 -1.32 -5.85
C ILE A 42 -7.88 -0.69 -5.79
N GLY A 43 -7.94 0.62 -5.58
CA GLY A 43 -9.20 1.28 -5.34
C GLY A 43 -9.18 2.75 -5.68
N ARG A 44 -10.37 3.33 -5.82
CA ARG A 44 -10.53 4.76 -6.02
C ARG A 44 -10.44 5.51 -4.70
N LEU A 45 -9.68 6.60 -4.70
CA LEU A 45 -9.58 7.58 -3.63
C LEU A 45 -10.15 8.91 -4.11
N LEU A 46 -10.71 9.66 -3.18
CA LEU A 46 -11.34 10.95 -3.46
C LEU A 46 -10.71 12.03 -2.59
N ARG A 47 -10.24 13.11 -3.22
CA ARG A 47 -9.64 14.25 -2.53
C ARG A 47 -10.25 15.55 -3.04
N ASN A 48 -10.72 16.36 -2.10
CA ASN A 48 -11.34 17.65 -2.35
C ASN A 48 -10.28 18.75 -2.41
N ALA A 49 -9.51 18.79 -3.51
CA ALA A 49 -8.61 19.89 -3.83
C ALA A 49 -8.78 20.32 -5.30
N GLY A 50 -8.07 21.39 -5.69
CA GLY A 50 -8.13 21.95 -7.04
C GLY A 50 -7.66 20.97 -8.12
N ILE A 51 -8.16 21.13 -9.33
CA ILE A 51 -7.82 20.29 -10.50
C ILE A 51 -6.60 20.91 -11.20
N ASP A 52 -5.62 20.08 -11.54
CA ASP A 52 -4.44 20.46 -12.32
C ASP A 52 -4.01 19.27 -13.21
N LEU A 53 -3.01 19.46 -14.07
CA LEU A 53 -2.46 18.46 -15.00
C LEU A 53 -2.13 17.11 -14.32
N THR A 54 -1.74 17.15 -13.04
CA THR A 54 -1.40 15.96 -12.25
C THR A 54 -2.40 15.65 -11.14
N TYR A 55 -3.40 16.50 -10.92
CA TYR A 55 -4.33 16.37 -9.81
C TYR A 55 -5.76 16.20 -10.28
N ASN A 56 -6.30 15.01 -10.06
CA ASN A 56 -7.70 14.69 -10.28
C ASN A 56 -8.38 14.40 -8.94
N PRO A 57 -9.53 15.01 -8.63
CA PRO A 57 -10.32 14.72 -7.44
C PRO A 57 -10.65 13.25 -7.22
N GLY A 58 -10.67 12.43 -8.28
CA GLY A 58 -10.85 10.98 -8.17
C GLY A 58 -9.83 10.18 -8.96
N PHE A 59 -8.88 9.59 -8.25
CA PHE A 59 -7.77 8.81 -8.80
C PHE A 59 -7.74 7.39 -8.21
N ALA A 60 -7.09 6.48 -8.94
CA ALA A 60 -6.89 5.11 -8.48
C ALA A 60 -5.50 4.97 -7.85
N THR A 61 -5.42 4.27 -6.73
CA THR A 61 -4.15 3.89 -6.08
C THR A 61 -4.12 2.39 -5.85
N CYS A 62 -2.89 1.87 -5.79
CA CYS A 62 -2.60 0.55 -5.26
C CYS A 62 -1.80 0.74 -3.98
N GLU A 63 -2.35 0.34 -2.84
CA GLU A 63 -1.66 0.34 -1.55
C GLU A 63 -1.47 -1.11 -1.09
N CYS A 64 -0.29 -1.44 -0.57
CA CYS A 64 0.02 -2.78 -0.08
C CYS A 64 0.75 -2.74 1.27
N HIS A 65 0.48 -3.74 2.10
CA HIS A 65 1.14 -3.94 3.38
C HIS A 65 1.58 -5.40 3.52
N ALA A 66 2.81 -5.57 4.00
CA ALA A 66 3.40 -6.88 4.26
C ALA A 66 3.94 -6.93 5.69
N ALA A 67 3.47 -7.91 6.47
CA ALA A 67 3.96 -8.19 7.81
C ALA A 67 5.43 -8.60 7.76
N CYS A 68 6.21 -8.07 8.69
CA CYS A 68 7.64 -8.35 8.83
C CYS A 68 8.51 -8.02 7.62
N ALA A 69 8.00 -7.21 6.68
CA ALA A 69 8.79 -6.59 5.63
C ALA A 69 9.36 -5.27 6.14
N ASP A 70 10.60 -4.97 5.77
CA ASP A 70 11.16 -3.63 5.91
C ASP A 70 11.12 -2.86 4.59
N MET A 71 11.62 -1.64 4.61
CA MET A 71 11.61 -0.76 3.44
C MET A 71 12.42 -1.34 2.27
N TYR A 72 13.48 -2.12 2.53
CA TYR A 72 14.28 -2.75 1.46
C TYR A 72 13.52 -3.87 0.76
N ASP A 73 12.73 -4.65 1.50
CA ASP A 73 11.86 -5.67 0.90
C ASP A 73 10.80 -5.03 -0.02
N ILE A 74 10.28 -3.86 0.34
CA ILE A 74 9.33 -3.10 -0.48
C ILE A 74 10.01 -2.48 -1.72
N MET A 75 11.25 -1.99 -1.60
CA MET A 75 12.03 -1.52 -2.75
C MET A 75 12.25 -2.64 -3.78
N ASP A 76 12.72 -3.81 -3.33
CA ASP A 76 12.93 -4.97 -4.20
C ASP A 76 11.63 -5.38 -4.92
N THR A 77 10.50 -5.31 -4.21
CA THR A 77 9.17 -5.63 -4.76
C THR A 77 8.74 -4.58 -5.80
N THR A 78 8.99 -3.31 -5.53
CA THR A 78 8.63 -2.19 -6.41
C THR A 78 9.44 -2.22 -7.71
N GLU A 79 10.75 -2.44 -7.62
CA GLU A 79 11.62 -2.61 -8.81
C GLU A 79 11.11 -3.77 -9.68
N SER A 80 10.85 -4.92 -9.07
CA SER A 80 10.35 -6.11 -9.77
C SER A 80 9.00 -5.85 -10.46
N LEU A 81 8.10 -5.12 -9.80
CA LEU A 81 6.78 -4.80 -10.37
C LEU A 81 6.91 -3.90 -11.62
N ILE A 82 7.78 -2.90 -11.56
CA ILE A 82 8.01 -1.97 -12.67
C ILE A 82 8.68 -2.70 -13.85
N GLU A 83 9.69 -3.53 -13.59
CA GLU A 83 10.38 -4.33 -14.62
C GLU A 83 9.43 -5.27 -15.37
N VAL A 84 8.51 -5.92 -14.64
CA VAL A 84 7.49 -6.78 -15.25
C VAL A 84 6.51 -5.95 -16.08
N SER A 85 6.07 -4.79 -15.56
CA SER A 85 5.15 -3.92 -16.28
C SER A 85 5.77 -3.29 -17.53
N SER A 86 7.08 -3.05 -17.55
CA SER A 86 7.79 -2.48 -18.71
C SER A 86 8.08 -3.51 -19.81
N GLY A 87 7.65 -4.77 -19.64
CA GLY A 87 7.89 -5.84 -20.61
C GLY A 87 9.36 -6.27 -20.69
N THR A 88 10.20 -5.84 -19.76
CA THR A 88 11.62 -6.19 -19.69
C THR A 88 11.78 -7.53 -18.98
N SER A 89 11.09 -8.55 -19.47
CA SER A 89 11.03 -9.88 -18.87
C SER A 89 12.41 -10.55 -18.89
N LEU A 90 13.22 -10.27 -17.86
CA LEU A 90 14.35 -11.11 -17.49
C LEU A 90 13.94 -11.93 -16.27
N VAL A 91 13.18 -12.99 -16.56
CA VAL A 91 13.24 -14.22 -15.77
C VAL A 91 14.72 -14.54 -15.57
N GLY A 92 15.23 -14.36 -14.35
CA GLY A 92 16.54 -14.92 -13.97
C GLY A 92 17.55 -14.02 -13.25
N ARG A 93 17.16 -13.04 -12.43
CA ARG A 93 18.08 -12.51 -11.41
C ARG A 93 17.82 -13.16 -10.05
N ARG A 94 18.39 -14.36 -9.86
CA ARG A 94 18.53 -14.97 -8.53
C ARG A 94 19.60 -14.21 -7.75
N ARG A 95 19.29 -13.00 -7.27
CA ARG A 95 20.17 -12.26 -6.34
C ARG A 95 20.14 -12.96 -4.99
N ARG A 96 21.16 -13.79 -4.72
CA ARG A 96 21.54 -14.18 -3.35
C ARG A 96 21.95 -12.90 -2.60
N ARG A 97 21.02 -12.27 -1.88
CA ARG A 97 21.36 -11.36 -0.79
C ARG A 97 21.13 -12.10 0.53
N SER A 98 22.26 -12.52 1.08
CA SER A 98 22.44 -13.35 2.24
C SER A 98 22.02 -12.66 3.55
N THR A 99 21.72 -13.51 4.53
CA THR A 99 21.78 -13.30 5.99
C THR A 99 20.80 -12.35 6.69
N GLN A 100 20.31 -11.25 6.11
CA GLN A 100 19.39 -10.34 6.82
C GLN A 100 17.92 -10.82 6.78
N ARG A 101 17.49 -11.41 5.66
CA ARG A 101 16.12 -11.93 5.42
C ARG A 101 15.68 -13.10 6.31
N ALA A 102 16.62 -13.85 6.90
CA ALA A 102 16.30 -15.00 7.74
C ALA A 102 15.88 -14.61 9.18
N ARG A 103 16.16 -13.36 9.60
CA ARG A 103 15.81 -12.87 10.95
C ARG A 103 14.40 -12.27 11.03
N THR A 104 13.94 -11.57 9.99
CA THR A 104 12.59 -10.98 9.94
C THR A 104 11.49 -12.02 9.77
N ALA A 105 11.71 -13.05 8.94
CA ALA A 105 10.76 -14.16 8.75
C ALA A 105 10.52 -14.97 10.05
N ARG A 106 11.54 -15.15 10.90
CA ARG A 106 11.41 -15.85 12.19
C ARG A 106 10.65 -15.03 13.25
N ARG A 107 10.62 -13.70 13.14
CA ARG A 107 9.85 -12.85 14.06
C ARG A 107 8.35 -12.92 13.78
N CYS A 108 7.94 -13.03 12.52
CA CYS A 108 6.52 -13.06 12.16
C CYS A 108 5.76 -14.28 12.71
N THR A 109 6.38 -15.46 12.69
CA THR A 109 5.73 -16.70 13.15
C THR A 109 5.66 -16.83 14.68
N SER A 110 6.14 -15.84 15.44
CA SER A 110 6.16 -15.87 16.91
C SER A 110 5.09 -14.98 17.56
N TRP A 111 4.30 -14.27 16.75
CA TRP A 111 3.21 -13.37 17.20
C TRP A 111 1.81 -13.95 16.93
N ASN A 112 1.74 -15.19 16.43
CA ASN A 112 0.51 -15.99 16.30
C ASN A 112 0.56 -17.20 17.23
#